data_AF-A0A248YKX5-F1
#
_entry.id   AF-A0A248YKX5-F1
#
_cell.length_a   1.000
_cell.length_b   1.000
_cell.length_c   1.000
_cell.angle_alpha   90.00
_cell.angle_beta   90.00
_cell.angle_gamma   90.00
#
_symmetry.space_group_name_H-M   'P 1'
#
loop_
_entity.id
_entity.type
_entity.pdbx_description
1 polymer ?
#
loop_
_entity_poly.entity_id
_entity_poly.type
_entity_poly.pdbx_seq_one_letter_code
_entity_poly.pdbx_strand_id
1 'polypeptide(L)'
;MSGMAGSGSATTGPSTPTEELVAQVWRELLELEDFDLTEDFFELGGHSMIAVQVVYELEQRTGVPLELASFFDLATVPEVAAELDRLRAEQPAGAGSVLIEEGSCERGEPAGFASPAVAGEGRSCERWGA
;
A
#
# COMPACT_ATOMS: atom_id res chain seq x y z
N MET A 1 7.22 47.21 -10.40
CA MET A 1 6.11 46.42 -10.96
C MET A 1 5.87 45.27 -10.00
N SER A 2 4.61 45.07 -9.63
CA SER A 2 4.12 44.29 -8.49
C SER A 2 4.82 42.96 -8.24
N GLY A 3 5.04 42.65 -6.96
CA GLY A 3 5.27 41.29 -6.51
C GLY A 3 4.03 40.43 -6.73
N MET A 4 4.23 39.12 -6.84
CA MET A 4 3.19 38.13 -6.65
C MET A 4 3.75 37.03 -5.75
N ALA A 5 3.04 36.81 -4.65
CA ALA A 5 3.41 35.99 -3.53
C ALA A 5 3.78 34.57 -3.95
N GLY A 6 4.81 34.02 -3.31
CA GLY A 6 4.88 32.58 -3.12
C GLY A 6 3.59 32.19 -2.41
N SER A 7 2.74 31.43 -3.09
CA SER A 7 1.59 30.79 -2.46
C SER A 7 2.17 29.69 -1.59
N GLY A 8 2.54 30.05 -0.36
CA GLY A 8 2.62 29.07 0.71
C GLY A 8 1.20 28.56 0.91
N SER A 9 0.84 27.51 0.16
CA SER A 9 -0.34 26.73 0.50
C SER A 9 -0.06 26.26 1.92
N ALA A 10 -0.93 26.65 2.85
CA ALA A 10 -0.73 26.35 4.25
C ALA A 10 -0.85 24.83 4.40
N THR A 11 0.29 24.13 4.43
CA THR A 11 0.30 22.69 4.61
C THR A 11 -0.37 22.38 5.93
N THR A 12 -1.59 21.88 5.86
CA THR A 12 -2.31 21.49 7.07
C THR A 12 -1.68 20.20 7.54
N GLY A 13 -0.94 20.26 8.65
CA GLY A 13 -0.29 19.08 9.21
C GLY A 13 -1.31 18.04 9.71
N PRO A 14 -0.89 16.76 9.84
CA PRO A 14 -1.78 15.69 10.24
C PRO A 14 -2.29 15.94 11.65
N SER A 15 -3.61 15.84 11.82
CA SER A 15 -4.30 16.11 13.07
C SER A 15 -4.57 14.83 13.88
N THR A 16 -4.50 13.66 13.23
CA THR A 16 -4.74 12.35 13.84
C THR A 16 -3.55 11.40 13.64
N PRO A 17 -3.35 10.40 14.53
CA PRO A 17 -2.29 9.41 14.35
C PRO A 17 -2.48 8.57 13.08
N THR A 18 -3.73 8.34 12.66
CA THR A 18 -4.05 7.63 11.42
C THR A 18 -3.65 8.47 10.20
N GLU A 19 -3.94 9.77 10.20
CA GLU A 19 -3.48 10.69 9.15
C GLU A 19 -1.95 10.75 9.05
N GLU A 20 -1.22 10.82 10.17
CA GLU A 20 0.25 10.81 10.14
C GLU A 20 0.79 9.51 9.52
N LEU A 21 0.20 8.37 9.85
CA LEU A 21 0.59 7.08 9.29
C LEU A 21 0.37 7.04 7.78
N VAL A 22 -0.78 7.51 7.30
CA VAL A 22 -1.09 7.59 5.87
C VAL A 22 -0.15 8.56 5.17
N ALA A 23 0.06 9.75 5.74
CA ALA A 23 0.96 10.75 5.19
C ALA A 23 2.40 10.22 5.09
N GLN A 24 2.87 9.50 6.11
CA GLN A 24 4.18 8.87 6.11
C GLN A 24 4.33 7.87 4.96
N VAL A 25 3.35 6.98 4.75
CA VAL A 25 3.37 6.01 3.65
C VAL A 25 3.44 6.72 2.30
N TRP A 26 2.72 7.84 2.14
CA TRP A 26 2.75 8.62 0.90
C TRP A 26 4.11 9.28 0.68
N ARG A 27 4.71 9.89 1.72
CA ARG A 27 6.08 10.46 1.63
C ARG A 27 7.10 9.41 1.20
N GLU A 28 7.01 8.21 1.78
CA GLU A 28 7.92 7.10 1.50
C GLU A 28 7.78 6.57 0.07
N LEU A 29 6.55 6.47 -0.46
CA LEU A 29 6.29 5.86 -1.77
C LEU A 29 6.28 6.86 -2.94
N LEU A 30 5.92 8.11 -2.70
CA LEU A 30 5.95 9.19 -3.70
C LEU A 30 7.25 10.01 -3.64
N GLU A 31 8.14 9.70 -2.71
CA GLU A 31 9.43 10.41 -2.49
C GLU A 31 9.24 11.93 -2.26
N LEU A 32 8.18 12.30 -1.53
CA LEU A 32 7.83 13.70 -1.23
C LEU A 32 8.36 14.13 0.14
N GLU A 33 8.97 15.32 0.20
CA GLU A 33 9.43 15.92 1.46
C GLU A 33 8.27 16.53 2.28
N ASP A 34 7.37 17.27 1.61
CA ASP A 34 6.19 17.91 2.22
C ASP A 34 5.10 18.03 1.15
N PHE A 35 3.84 17.84 1.54
CA PHE A 35 2.68 17.95 0.65
C PHE A 35 1.43 18.28 1.46
N ASP A 36 0.41 18.87 0.81
CA ASP A 36 -0.84 19.19 1.48
C ASP A 36 -1.70 17.94 1.68
N LEU A 37 -2.17 17.68 2.90
CA LEU A 37 -2.93 16.47 3.19
C LEU A 37 -4.28 16.39 2.46
N THR A 38 -4.81 17.52 1.98
CA THR A 38 -6.03 17.60 1.19
C THR A 38 -5.78 17.50 -0.31
N GLU A 39 -4.52 17.46 -0.74
CA GLU A 39 -4.19 17.16 -2.12
C GLU A 39 -4.48 15.70 -2.45
N ASP A 40 -5.01 15.52 -3.65
CA ASP A 40 -5.35 14.23 -4.22
C ASP A 40 -4.06 13.46 -4.54
N PHE A 41 -4.04 12.18 -4.18
CA PHE A 41 -2.92 11.27 -4.40
C PHE A 41 -2.46 11.23 -5.86
N PHE A 42 -3.39 11.31 -6.83
CA PHE A 42 -3.06 11.30 -8.26
C PHE A 42 -2.48 12.63 -8.74
N GLU A 43 -2.93 13.75 -8.16
CA GLU A 43 -2.35 15.08 -8.42
C GLU A 43 -0.92 15.20 -7.87
N LEU A 44 -0.62 14.50 -6.76
CA LEU A 44 0.72 14.37 -6.18
C LEU A 44 1.69 13.51 -7.03
N GLY A 45 1.23 12.92 -8.14
CA GLY A 45 2.01 12.04 -9.00
C GLY A 45 1.83 10.55 -8.69
N GLY A 46 0.86 10.21 -7.83
CA GLY A 46 0.46 8.83 -7.58
C GLY A 46 -0.12 8.15 -8.81
N HIS A 47 0.15 6.85 -8.94
CA HIS A 47 -0.37 6.03 -10.02
C HIS A 47 -0.83 4.66 -9.51
N SER A 48 -1.53 3.89 -10.35
CA SER A 48 -2.22 2.67 -9.92
C SER A 48 -1.30 1.64 -9.24
N MET A 49 -0.05 1.49 -9.70
CA MET A 49 0.91 0.60 -9.03
C MET A 49 1.35 1.10 -7.65
N ILE A 50 1.53 2.42 -7.44
CA ILE A 50 1.83 2.96 -6.11
C ILE A 50 0.58 2.89 -5.23
N ALA A 51 -0.62 3.14 -5.75
CA ALA A 51 -1.87 3.00 -5.00
C ALA A 51 -2.02 1.59 -4.39
N VAL A 52 -1.72 0.54 -5.17
CA VAL A 52 -1.70 -0.85 -4.68
C VAL A 52 -0.68 -1.03 -3.55
N GLN A 53 0.51 -0.45 -3.69
CA GLN A 53 1.55 -0.51 -2.67
C GLN A 53 1.14 0.23 -1.39
N VAL A 54 0.52 1.41 -1.53
CA VAL A 54 -0.03 2.19 -0.41
C VAL A 54 -1.06 1.37 0.35
N VAL A 55 -2.05 0.81 -0.35
CA VAL A 55 -3.10 -0.01 0.28
C VAL A 55 -2.49 -1.20 1.03
N TYR A 56 -1.53 -1.89 0.42
CA TYR A 56 -0.82 -2.99 1.06
C TYR A 56 -0.04 -2.55 2.30
N GLU A 57 0.73 -1.46 2.22
CA GLU A 57 1.48 -0.91 3.37
C GLU A 57 0.55 -0.47 4.51
N LEU A 58 -0.57 0.16 4.18
CA LEU A 58 -1.57 0.57 5.16
C LEU A 58 -2.20 -0.62 5.86
N GLU A 59 -2.58 -1.66 5.11
CA GLU A 59 -3.09 -2.90 5.67
C GLU A 59 -2.07 -3.56 6.61
N GLN A 60 -0.79 -3.64 6.21
CA GLN A 60 0.27 -4.24 7.01
C GLN A 60 0.55 -3.45 8.31
N ARG A 61 0.46 -2.11 8.28
CA ARG A 61 0.70 -1.25 9.44
C ARG A 61 -0.49 -1.14 10.38
N THR A 62 -1.71 -1.18 9.85
CA THR A 62 -2.95 -0.99 10.63
C THR A 62 -3.66 -2.29 10.98
N GLY A 63 -3.40 -3.36 10.24
CA GLY A 63 -4.15 -4.63 10.30
C GLY A 63 -5.57 -4.52 9.74
N VAL A 64 -5.90 -3.44 9.03
CA VAL A 64 -7.22 -3.17 8.48
C VAL A 64 -7.17 -3.32 6.96
N PRO A 65 -7.93 -4.26 6.36
CA PRO A 65 -7.96 -4.42 4.92
C PRO A 65 -8.72 -3.24 4.29
N LEU A 66 -8.01 -2.39 3.53
CA LEU A 66 -8.59 -1.30 2.76
C LEU A 66 -8.83 -1.78 1.33
N GLU A 67 -10.04 -1.60 0.81
CA GLU A 67 -10.33 -1.96 -0.58
C GLU A 67 -9.70 -0.94 -1.53
N LEU A 68 -9.00 -1.42 -2.57
CA LEU A 68 -8.40 -0.56 -3.57
C LEU A 68 -9.43 0.32 -4.27
N ALA A 69 -10.65 -0.19 -4.51
CA ALA A 69 -11.74 0.59 -5.07
C ALA A 69 -12.06 1.82 -4.19
N SER A 70 -12.22 1.60 -2.88
CA SER A 70 -12.46 2.67 -1.92
C SER A 70 -11.32 3.68 -1.87
N PHE A 71 -10.07 3.24 -2.04
CA PHE A 71 -8.92 4.16 -2.13
C PHE A 71 -9.00 5.09 -3.36
N PHE A 72 -9.50 4.60 -4.50
CA PHE A 72 -9.68 5.47 -5.68
C PHE A 72 -10.80 6.51 -5.48
N ASP A 73 -11.82 6.19 -4.69
CA ASP A 73 -12.88 7.15 -4.31
C ASP A 73 -12.42 8.12 -3.20
N LEU A 74 -11.50 7.68 -2.35
CA LEU A 74 -10.97 8.39 -1.19
C LEU A 74 -9.48 8.63 -1.40
N ALA A 75 -9.14 9.54 -2.29
CA ALA A 75 -7.77 9.77 -2.75
C ALA A 75 -7.03 10.86 -1.96
N THR A 76 -7.55 11.31 -0.81
CA THR A 76 -6.88 12.27 0.09
C THR A 76 -6.52 11.65 1.44
N VAL A 77 -5.49 12.16 2.12
CA VAL A 77 -5.06 11.64 3.43
C VAL A 77 -6.18 11.60 4.48
N PRO A 78 -6.96 12.67 4.72
CA PRO A 78 -8.01 12.65 5.75
C PRO A 78 -9.14 11.68 5.40
N GLU A 79 -9.46 11.49 4.12
CA GLU A 79 -10.50 10.56 3.68
C GLU A 79 -10.08 9.10 3.87
N VAL A 80 -8.85 8.75 3.46
CA VAL A 80 -8.30 7.40 3.69
C VAL A 80 -8.20 7.11 5.18
N ALA A 81 -7.72 8.06 5.97
CA ALA A 81 -7.60 7.90 7.41
C ALA A 81 -8.96 7.67 8.08
N ALA A 82 -9.97 8.46 7.72
CA ALA A 82 -11.33 8.30 8.23
C ALA A 82 -11.93 6.93 7.86
N GLU A 83 -11.67 6.45 6.65
CA GLU A 83 -12.13 5.12 6.21
C GLU A 83 -11.43 3.99 6.95
N LEU A 84 -10.12 4.08 7.19
CA LEU A 84 -9.39 3.12 8.00
C LEU A 84 -9.92 3.07 9.44
N ASP A 85 -10.18 4.22 10.05
CA ASP A 85 -10.75 4.29 11.40
C ASP A 85 -12.18 3.73 11.45
N ARG A 86 -12.98 3.99 10.41
CA ARG A 86 -14.33 3.43 10.24
C ARG A 86 -14.29 1.91 10.13
N LEU A 87 -13.49 1.37 9.22
CA LEU A 87 -13.32 -0.07 9.03
C LEU A 87 -12.80 -0.74 10.30
N ARG A 88 -11.87 -0.09 11.02
CA ARG A 88 -11.38 -0.57 12.31
C ARG A 88 -12.47 -0.67 13.37
N ALA A 89 -13.40 0.29 13.40
CA ALA A 89 -14.53 0.26 14.33
C ALA A 89 -15.55 -0.83 13.97
N GLU A 90 -15.67 -1.17 12.69
CA GLU A 90 -16.62 -2.17 12.17
C GLU A 90 -16.09 -3.60 12.20
N GLN A 91 -14.77 -3.79 12.26
CA GLN A 91 -14.14 -5.10 12.42
C GLN A 91 -14.11 -5.50 13.91
N PRO A 92 -15.01 -6.38 14.40
CA PRO A 92 -14.75 -7.07 15.66
C PRO A 92 -13.48 -7.91 15.49
N ALA A 93 -12.53 -7.78 16.42
CA ALA A 93 -11.24 -8.46 16.40
C ALA A 93 -11.35 -9.95 15.99
N GLY A 94 -11.09 -10.27 14.71
CA GLY A 94 -11.13 -11.67 14.27
C GLY A 94 -11.39 -11.99 12.79
N ALA A 95 -11.58 -11.04 11.88
CA ALA A 95 -11.88 -11.35 10.46
C ALA A 95 -10.84 -10.77 9.48
N GLY A 96 -9.57 -11.11 9.68
CA GLY A 96 -8.54 -10.98 8.63
C GLY A 96 -8.63 -12.17 7.68
N SER A 97 -9.31 -11.99 6.55
CA SER A 97 -9.22 -12.83 5.35
C SER A 97 -7.76 -12.79 4.85
N VAL A 98 -7.04 -13.87 4.56
CA VAL A 98 -7.40 -15.14 3.91
C VAL A 98 -6.45 -16.23 4.41
N LEU A 99 -7.02 -17.38 4.81
CA LEU A 99 -6.33 -18.65 4.84
C LEU A 99 -6.05 -19.06 3.38
N ILE A 100 -4.78 -19.12 2.99
CA ILE A 100 -4.41 -19.85 1.77
C ILE A 100 -4.47 -21.33 2.14
N GLU A 101 -5.57 -21.99 1.80
CA GLU A 101 -5.71 -23.44 1.95
C GLU A 101 -4.86 -24.16 0.87
N GLU A 102 -4.22 -25.26 1.28
CA GLU A 102 -3.10 -25.93 0.62
C GLU A 102 -3.33 -26.39 -0.83
N GLY A 103 -2.48 -25.90 -1.73
CA GLY A 103 -2.22 -26.52 -3.03
C GLY A 103 -1.13 -27.59 -2.93
N SER A 104 -1.47 -28.73 -2.31
CA SER A 104 -0.70 -29.98 -2.42
C SER A 104 -0.55 -30.37 -3.90
N CYS A 105 0.66 -30.24 -4.45
CA CYS A 105 0.97 -30.77 -5.77
C CYS A 105 1.26 -32.27 -5.67
N GLU A 106 0.21 -33.08 -5.70
CA GLU A 106 0.31 -34.49 -6.06
C GLU A 106 0.80 -34.60 -7.51
N ARG A 107 2.11 -34.74 -7.69
CA ARG A 107 2.73 -34.98 -9.00
C ARG A 107 2.69 -36.48 -9.31
N GLY A 108 1.59 -36.92 -9.91
CA GLY A 108 1.58 -38.12 -10.76
C GLY A 108 2.34 -37.84 -12.06
N GLU A 109 3.32 -38.68 -12.36
CA GLU A 109 4.28 -38.58 -13.47
C GLU A 109 3.66 -38.99 -14.84
N PRO A 110 4.38 -38.83 -15.99
CA PRO A 110 5.42 -39.82 -16.33
C PRO A 110 6.72 -39.24 -16.91
N ALA A 111 7.74 -40.07 -16.79
CA ALA A 111 9.12 -39.93 -17.27
C ALA A 111 9.30 -39.32 -18.68
N GLY A 112 10.38 -38.54 -18.81
CA GLY A 112 11.14 -38.43 -20.06
C GLY A 112 11.32 -37.01 -20.59
N PHE A 113 12.34 -36.31 -20.08
CA PHE A 113 13.47 -35.84 -20.89
C PHE A 113 14.46 -35.12 -19.97
N ALA A 114 15.54 -35.80 -19.62
CA ALA A 114 16.67 -35.18 -18.94
C ALA A 114 17.42 -34.28 -19.94
N SER A 115 17.69 -33.04 -19.54
CA SER A 115 18.85 -32.31 -20.06
C SER A 115 19.53 -31.53 -18.93
N PRO A 116 20.87 -31.48 -18.95
CA PRO A 116 21.66 -31.29 -17.74
C PRO A 116 21.75 -29.84 -17.31
N ALA A 117 21.81 -29.69 -15.99
CA ALA A 117 22.02 -28.45 -15.28
C ALA A 117 23.32 -27.75 -15.70
N VAL A 118 23.22 -26.48 -16.05
CA VAL A 118 24.29 -25.52 -15.83
C VAL A 118 24.02 -24.87 -14.46
N ALA A 119 24.82 -25.27 -13.49
CA ALA A 119 24.91 -24.63 -12.19
C ALA A 119 25.68 -23.31 -12.34
N GLY A 120 25.15 -22.23 -11.75
CA GLY A 120 25.83 -20.93 -11.77
C GLY A 120 25.05 -19.84 -11.07
N GLU A 121 25.26 -19.76 -9.76
CA GLU A 121 25.25 -18.54 -8.94
C GLU A 121 23.92 -17.85 -8.56
N GLY A 122 23.64 -17.93 -7.25
CA GLY A 122 23.15 -16.80 -6.44
C GLY A 122 21.77 -16.24 -6.73
N ARG A 123 20.71 -16.93 -6.29
CA ARG A 123 19.43 -16.24 -5.97
C ARG A 123 19.21 -16.31 -4.47
N SER A 124 19.39 -15.15 -3.85
CA SER A 124 19.01 -14.87 -2.48
C SER A 124 17.56 -15.32 -2.26
N CYS A 125 17.32 -16.07 -1.18
CA CYS A 125 15.98 -16.41 -0.74
C CYS A 125 15.28 -15.15 -0.23
N GLU A 126 14.60 -14.44 -1.12
CA GLU A 126 13.52 -13.54 -0.73
C GLU A 126 12.28 -14.40 -0.55
N ARG A 127 12.05 -14.65 0.73
CA ARG A 127 10.99 -15.43 1.33
C ARG A 127 9.64 -14.79 0.99
N TRP A 128 8.95 -15.35 0.01
CA TRP A 128 7.50 -15.20 -0.15
C TRP A 128 6.88 -16.58 0.04
N GLY A 129 5.83 -16.61 0.84
CA GLY A 129 5.37 -17.79 1.58
C GLY A 129 4.75 -18.90 0.74
N ALA A 130 4.92 -20.11 1.28
CA ALA A 130 3.95 -21.19 1.33
C ALA A 130 4.35 -22.08 2.51
#